data_AF-B0MXZ5-F1
#
_entry.id   AF-B0MXZ5-F1
#
_cell.length_a   1.000
_cell.length_b   1.000
_cell.length_c   1.000
_cell.angle_alpha   90.00
_cell.angle_beta   90.00
_cell.angle_gamma   90.00
#
_symmetry.space_group_name_H-M   'P 1'
#
loop_
_entity.id
_entity.type
_entity.pdbx_description
1 polymer ?
#
loop_
_entity_poly.entity_id
_entity_poly.type
_entity_poly.pdbx_seq_one_letter_code
_entity_poly.pdbx_strand_id
1 'polypeptide(L)'
;MTIFRISFVRISEIEMKTKKGKDMTCEEVLEWLAAHANPEFREGMVRFGIDARLAVGVRVVDLRRLAREIGRDHALALELYRRPVHEGRILASMIADPALFRPEEMDAWVAEFRSWDLCDQCCINLFRYTSYAYGKVREYAASDEEFTRRAGFALLATLAVGDKRASDDDFRAFLPLIERGAEDSRVRIGKAVNWALRQIGKRSRGLYPDALALARRLAAKEGAAARRIGRDAVRELTLERIIARIK
;
A
#
# COMPACT_ATOMS: atom_id res chain seq x y z
N MET A 1 -15.17 -53.63 14.37
CA MET A 1 -16.40 -52.82 14.43
C MET A 1 -16.36 -52.07 15.75
N THR A 2 -16.56 -50.75 15.72
CA THR A 2 -16.96 -49.94 16.90
C THR A 2 -15.82 -49.70 17.93
N ILE A 3 -15.49 -48.53 18.51
CA ILE A 3 -15.73 -47.09 18.33
C ILE A 3 -14.98 -46.45 19.52
N PHE A 4 -14.50 -45.20 19.36
CA PHE A 4 -14.17 -44.23 20.42
C PHE A 4 -12.95 -44.47 21.34
N ARG A 5 -11.89 -43.68 21.10
CA ARG A 5 -11.50 -42.60 22.03
C ARG A 5 -10.66 -41.56 21.28
N ILE A 6 -11.35 -40.56 20.75
CA ILE A 6 -10.75 -39.33 20.25
C ILE A 6 -9.96 -38.72 21.40
N SER A 7 -8.66 -38.54 21.19
CA SER A 7 -7.74 -37.92 22.13
C SER A 7 -8.09 -36.43 22.30
N PHE A 8 -8.93 -36.12 23.28
CA PHE A 8 -9.35 -34.75 23.62
C PHE A 8 -8.24 -33.92 24.31
N VAL A 9 -6.99 -34.40 24.32
CA VAL A 9 -5.87 -33.74 25.03
C VAL A 9 -4.78 -33.24 24.07
N ARG A 10 -4.97 -33.34 22.74
CA ARG A 10 -4.03 -32.78 21.75
C ARG A 10 -4.51 -31.52 21.02
N ILE A 11 -5.46 -30.80 21.62
CA ILE A 11 -5.87 -29.47 21.14
C ILE A 11 -5.02 -28.34 21.74
N SER A 12 -4.17 -28.63 22.74
CA SER A 12 -3.31 -27.63 23.41
C SER A 12 -1.88 -27.51 22.85
N GLU A 13 -1.52 -28.24 21.77
CA GLU A 13 -0.14 -28.23 21.22
C GLU A 13 -0.02 -27.64 19.80
N ILE A 14 -1.11 -27.11 19.24
CA ILE A 14 -1.02 -26.19 18.10
C ILE A 14 -1.10 -24.77 18.67
N GLU A 15 -0.13 -24.46 19.53
CA GLU A 15 0.30 -23.09 19.74
C GLU A 15 0.65 -22.53 18.38
N MET A 16 -0.18 -21.61 17.89
CA MET A 16 0.29 -20.58 16.99
C MET A 16 1.41 -19.86 17.72
N LYS A 17 2.67 -20.28 17.50
CA LYS A 17 3.86 -19.57 17.93
C LYS A 17 3.96 -18.25 17.16
N THR A 18 3.10 -17.30 17.50
CA THR A 18 3.40 -15.88 17.31
C THR A 18 4.60 -15.62 18.20
N LYS A 19 5.79 -15.61 17.61
CA LYS A 19 7.00 -15.15 18.28
C LYS A 19 6.70 -13.74 18.77
N LYS A 20 6.47 -13.56 20.08
CA LYS A 20 6.28 -12.24 20.68
C LYS A 20 7.51 -11.42 20.26
N GLY A 21 7.30 -10.33 19.55
CA GLY A 21 8.40 -9.46 19.15
C GLY A 21 9.04 -8.82 20.38
N LYS A 22 10.14 -8.11 20.17
CA LYS A 22 10.75 -7.29 21.21
C LYS A 22 9.72 -6.25 21.65
N ASP A 23 9.30 -6.31 22.91
CA ASP A 23 8.50 -5.25 23.53
C ASP A 23 9.36 -3.96 23.48
N MET A 24 8.84 -2.92 22.82
CA MET A 24 9.47 -1.61 22.70
C MET A 24 8.44 -0.53 22.99
N THR A 25 8.86 0.51 23.70
CA THR A 25 8.10 1.74 23.91
C THR A 25 8.20 2.68 22.70
N CYS A 26 7.30 3.67 22.62
CA CYS A 26 7.38 4.70 21.60
C CYS A 26 8.71 5.46 21.68
N GLU A 27 9.18 5.78 22.88
CA GLU A 27 10.45 6.46 23.14
C GLU A 27 11.64 5.66 22.61
N GLU A 28 11.72 4.36 22.93
CA GLU A 28 12.81 3.50 22.44
C GLU A 28 12.83 3.38 20.91
N VAL A 29 11.67 3.38 20.26
CA VAL A 29 11.58 3.41 18.80
C VAL A 29 12.08 4.76 18.25
N LEU A 30 11.69 5.88 18.86
CA LEU A 30 12.16 7.20 18.43
C LEU A 30 13.67 7.39 18.63
N GLU A 31 14.21 6.90 19.75
CA GLU A 31 15.64 6.85 20.01
C GLU A 31 16.37 5.99 18.99
N TRP A 32 15.81 4.83 18.65
CA TRP A 32 16.36 3.98 17.60
C TRP A 32 16.38 4.69 16.25
N LEU A 33 15.29 5.39 15.88
CA LEU A 33 15.21 6.16 14.64
C LEU A 33 16.25 7.29 14.61
N ALA A 34 16.46 7.98 15.73
CA ALA A 34 17.49 9.02 15.85
C ALA A 34 18.90 8.44 15.73
N ALA A 35 19.17 7.29 16.35
CA ALA A 35 20.48 6.61 16.28
C ALA A 35 20.81 6.08 14.88
N HIS A 36 19.81 5.82 14.05
CA HIS A 36 19.95 5.34 12.67
C HIS A 36 19.71 6.44 11.63
N ALA A 37 19.55 7.70 12.06
CA ALA A 37 19.33 8.83 11.19
C ALA A 37 20.51 9.02 10.22
N ASN A 38 20.20 9.39 8.98
CA ASN A 38 21.20 9.66 7.96
C ASN A 38 20.88 11.00 7.28
N PRO A 39 21.67 12.06 7.53
CA PRO A 39 21.44 13.39 6.96
C PRO A 39 21.47 13.41 5.43
N GLU A 40 22.35 12.64 4.79
CA GLU A 40 22.45 12.60 3.32
C GLU A 40 21.18 11.99 2.70
N PHE A 41 20.63 10.94 3.30
CA PHE A 41 19.37 10.35 2.86
C PHE A 41 18.20 11.30 3.10
N ARG A 42 18.16 11.94 4.27
CA ARG A 42 17.17 12.98 4.60
C ARG A 42 17.17 14.12 3.58
N GLU A 43 18.34 14.60 3.18
CA GLU A 43 18.47 15.63 2.13
C GLU A 43 18.01 15.11 0.76
N GLY A 44 18.37 13.87 0.42
CA GLY A 44 17.93 13.20 -0.80
C GLY A 44 16.41 13.09 -0.91
N MET A 45 15.70 12.93 0.21
CA MET A 45 14.23 12.82 0.25
C MET A 45 13.51 14.07 -0.25
N VAL A 46 14.11 15.27 -0.12
CA VAL A 46 13.55 16.52 -0.64
C VAL A 46 13.39 16.47 -2.16
N ARG A 47 14.32 15.82 -2.87
CA ARG A 47 14.26 15.64 -4.33
C ARG A 47 13.06 14.82 -4.78
N PHE A 48 12.49 14.04 -3.87
CA PHE A 48 11.28 13.24 -4.09
C PHE A 48 10.02 13.91 -3.53
N GLY A 49 10.09 15.17 -3.06
CA GLY A 49 8.95 15.90 -2.52
C GLY A 49 8.48 15.42 -1.16
N ILE A 50 9.39 14.88 -0.35
CA ILE A 50 9.14 14.50 1.05
C ILE A 50 9.67 15.61 1.95
N ASP A 51 8.91 15.97 2.99
CA ASP A 51 9.27 17.05 3.91
C ASP A 51 10.39 16.60 4.87
N ALA A 52 11.61 17.05 4.58
CA ALA A 52 12.79 16.75 5.41
C ALA A 52 12.69 17.30 6.84
N ARG A 53 11.77 18.22 7.16
CA ARG A 53 11.58 18.70 8.54
C ARG A 53 11.00 17.62 9.46
N LEU A 54 10.25 16.68 8.88
CA LEU A 54 9.63 15.56 9.61
C LEU A 54 10.43 14.26 9.46
N ALA A 55 11.38 14.20 8.52
CA ALA A 55 12.15 13.00 8.22
C ALA A 55 13.51 12.97 8.92
N VAL A 56 13.94 11.78 9.33
CA VAL A 56 15.25 11.51 9.93
C VAL A 56 16.22 10.79 8.99
N GLY A 57 15.75 10.30 7.83
CA GLY A 57 16.58 9.69 6.80
C GLY A 57 16.87 8.20 7.02
N VAL A 58 16.06 7.50 7.81
CA VAL A 58 16.20 6.05 8.00
C VAL A 58 15.68 5.32 6.76
N ARG A 59 16.46 4.38 6.23
CA ARG A 59 16.05 3.62 5.02
C ARG A 59 14.89 2.69 5.35
N VAL A 60 13.96 2.54 4.41
CA VAL A 60 12.81 1.62 4.54
C VAL A 60 13.20 0.16 4.81
N VAL A 61 14.38 -0.28 4.36
CA VAL A 61 14.87 -1.64 4.63
C VAL A 61 15.18 -1.83 6.12
N ASP A 62 15.75 -0.79 6.75
CA ASP A 62 16.07 -0.80 8.17
C ASP A 62 14.77 -0.71 9.01
N LEU A 63 13.79 0.09 8.58
CA LEU A 63 12.44 0.09 9.18
C LEU A 63 11.76 -1.28 9.12
N ARG A 64 11.83 -1.98 7.98
CA ARG A 64 11.28 -3.35 7.85
C ARG A 64 12.01 -4.37 8.72
N ARG A 65 13.29 -4.15 9.01
CA ARG A 65 14.02 -4.99 9.96
C ARG A 65 13.48 -4.74 11.37
N LEU A 66 13.38 -3.49 11.79
CA LEU A 66 12.82 -3.14 13.11
C LEU A 66 11.37 -3.62 13.27
N ALA A 67 10.51 -3.43 12.27
CA ALA A 67 9.14 -3.91 12.29
C ALA A 67 9.04 -5.44 12.50
N ARG A 68 9.97 -6.22 11.93
CA ARG A 68 10.03 -7.68 12.16
C ARG A 68 10.49 -8.03 13.57
N GLU A 69 11.33 -7.19 14.19
CA GLU A 69 11.76 -7.36 15.57
C GLU A 69 10.62 -7.04 16.55
N ILE A 70 9.87 -5.95 16.31
CA ILE A 70 8.71 -5.54 17.13
C ILE A 70 7.51 -6.49 16.94
N GLY A 71 7.27 -6.98 15.71
CA GLY A 71 6.06 -7.72 15.39
C GLY A 71 4.83 -6.82 15.27
N ARG A 72 3.63 -7.39 15.47
CA ARG A 72 2.39 -6.60 15.50
C ARG A 72 2.19 -5.98 16.87
N ASP A 73 2.05 -4.67 16.90
CA ASP A 73 1.68 -3.90 18.08
C ASP A 73 0.83 -2.70 17.64
N HIS A 74 -0.49 -2.85 17.77
CA HIS A 74 -1.43 -1.82 17.33
C HIS A 74 -1.41 -0.59 18.24
N ALA A 75 -1.20 -0.76 19.55
CA ALA A 75 -1.16 0.37 20.47
C ALA A 75 0.07 1.25 20.19
N LEU A 76 1.24 0.62 20.05
CA LEU A 76 2.48 1.29 19.66
C LEU A 76 2.36 1.94 18.28
N ALA A 77 1.69 1.28 17.32
CA ALA A 77 1.47 1.87 15.99
C ALA A 77 0.69 3.20 16.06
N LEU A 78 -0.42 3.22 16.80
CA LEU A 78 -1.23 4.42 16.96
C LEU A 78 -0.45 5.53 17.68
N GLU A 79 0.34 5.17 18.69
CA GLU A 79 1.18 6.12 19.41
C GLU A 79 2.27 6.72 18.52
N LEU A 80 3.02 5.88 17.79
CA LEU A 80 4.04 6.31 16.84
C LEU A 80 3.47 7.24 15.76
N TYR A 81 2.28 6.94 15.24
CA TYR A 81 1.69 7.74 14.18
C TYR A 81 1.36 9.18 14.63
N ARG A 82 0.98 9.36 15.90
CA ARG A 82 0.75 10.69 16.49
C ARG A 82 2.04 11.52 16.60
N ARG A 83 3.22 10.89 16.55
CA ARG A 83 4.49 11.60 16.57
C ARG A 83 4.78 12.17 15.17
N PRO A 84 5.28 13.41 15.06
CA PRO A 84 5.55 14.06 13.78
C PRO A 84 6.89 13.59 13.17
N VAL A 85 7.13 12.27 13.15
CA VAL A 85 8.34 11.65 12.59
C VAL A 85 7.93 10.77 11.42
N HIS A 86 8.35 11.15 10.22
CA HIS A 86 7.97 10.53 8.95
C HIS A 86 8.22 9.01 8.92
N GLU A 87 9.43 8.59 9.28
CA GLU A 87 9.80 7.18 9.35
C GLU A 87 9.08 6.43 10.48
N GLY A 88 8.72 7.13 11.57
CA GLY A 88 7.88 6.59 12.64
C GLY A 88 6.47 6.26 12.15
N ARG A 89 5.88 7.14 11.33
CA ARG A 89 4.57 6.89 10.68
C ARG A 89 4.62 5.76 9.66
N ILE A 90 5.72 5.64 8.91
CA ILE A 90 5.94 4.50 8.03
C ILE A 90 6.03 3.20 8.85
N LEU A 91 6.82 3.19 9.93
CA LEU A 91 6.94 2.04 10.81
C LEU A 91 5.60 1.66 11.45
N ALA A 92 4.80 2.63 11.90
CA ALA A 92 3.46 2.41 12.43
C ALA A 92 2.60 1.60 11.45
N SER A 93 2.65 1.91 10.15
CA SER A 93 1.91 1.13 9.13
C SER A 93 2.38 -0.32 9.00
N MET A 94 3.63 -0.63 9.40
CA MET A 94 4.19 -1.98 9.32
C MET A 94 3.81 -2.85 10.54
N ILE A 95 3.56 -2.23 11.69
CA ILE A 95 3.31 -2.92 12.96
C ILE A 95 1.84 -2.86 13.43
N ALA A 96 1.02 -1.97 12.86
CA ALA A 96 -0.41 -1.90 13.16
C ALA A 96 -1.13 -3.22 12.83
N ASP A 97 -2.07 -3.65 13.67
CA ASP A 97 -2.92 -4.80 13.35
C ASP A 97 -4.11 -4.38 12.47
N PRO A 98 -4.23 -4.88 11.21
CA PRO A 98 -5.34 -4.56 10.33
C PRO A 98 -6.71 -5.04 10.84
N ALA A 99 -6.77 -6.02 11.74
CA ALA A 99 -8.02 -6.49 12.33
C ALA A 99 -8.58 -5.53 13.40
N LEU A 100 -7.72 -4.69 13.98
CA LEU A 100 -8.10 -3.67 14.97
C LEU A 100 -8.25 -2.29 14.34
N PHE A 101 -7.69 -2.08 13.15
CA PHE A 101 -7.67 -0.79 12.46
C PHE A 101 -9.03 -0.42 11.87
N ARG A 102 -9.61 0.68 12.35
CA ARG A 102 -10.98 1.12 12.02
C ARG A 102 -11.01 2.04 10.79
N PRO A 103 -12.13 2.08 10.04
CA PRO A 103 -12.28 2.99 8.89
C PRO A 103 -11.97 4.45 9.22
N GLU A 104 -12.37 4.92 10.41
CA GLU A 104 -12.17 6.30 10.85
C GLU A 104 -10.69 6.60 11.14
N GLU A 105 -9.93 5.60 11.59
CA GLU A 105 -8.47 5.72 11.79
C GLU A 105 -7.75 5.82 10.45
N MET A 106 -8.21 5.05 9.45
CA MET A 106 -7.71 5.16 8.08
C MET A 106 -7.97 6.55 7.50
N ASP A 107 -9.17 7.09 7.70
CA ASP A 107 -9.53 8.44 7.26
C ASP A 107 -8.67 9.51 7.93
N ALA A 108 -8.46 9.39 9.24
CA ALA A 108 -7.60 10.31 10.00
C ALA A 108 -6.15 10.27 9.48
N TRP A 109 -5.60 9.08 9.23
CA TRP A 109 -4.23 8.94 8.70
C TRP A 109 -4.12 9.52 7.29
N VAL A 110 -5.10 9.26 6.42
CA VAL A 110 -5.10 9.75 5.04
C VAL A 110 -5.17 11.28 4.98
N ALA A 111 -5.96 11.91 5.84
CA ALA A 111 -6.05 13.37 5.95
C ALA A 111 -4.71 14.02 6.34
N GLU A 112 -3.82 13.29 7.01
CA GLU A 112 -2.51 13.75 7.44
C GLU A 112 -1.37 13.48 6.44
N PHE A 113 -1.62 12.75 5.36
CA PHE A 113 -0.57 12.48 4.38
C PHE A 113 -0.03 13.77 3.75
N ARG A 114 1.30 13.91 3.74
CA ARG A 114 2.02 15.03 3.12
C ARG A 114 3.05 14.57 2.08
N SER A 115 3.20 13.27 1.90
CA SER A 115 4.14 12.70 0.96
C SER A 115 3.59 11.42 0.33
N TRP A 116 4.07 11.16 -0.88
CA TRP A 116 3.60 10.03 -1.68
C TRP A 116 4.06 8.69 -1.12
N ASP A 117 5.24 8.65 -0.48
CA ASP A 117 5.82 7.44 0.06
C ASP A 117 5.11 6.98 1.33
N LEU A 118 4.75 7.89 2.24
CA LEU A 118 3.95 7.57 3.42
C LEU A 118 2.58 6.99 2.99
N CYS A 119 1.91 7.66 2.05
CA CYS A 119 0.67 7.18 1.45
C CYS A 119 0.80 5.75 0.90
N ASP A 120 1.83 5.50 0.08
CA ASP A 120 2.05 4.19 -0.53
C ASP A 120 2.43 3.13 0.52
N GLN A 121 3.25 3.47 1.52
CA GLN A 121 3.63 2.55 2.60
C GLN A 121 2.41 2.16 3.43
N CYS A 122 1.53 3.09 3.80
CA CYS A 122 0.28 2.76 4.50
C CYS A 122 -0.61 1.83 3.66
N CYS A 123 -0.72 2.06 2.35
CA CYS A 123 -1.47 1.18 1.45
C CYS A 123 -0.85 -0.23 1.36
N ILE A 124 0.48 -0.31 1.25
CA ILE A 124 1.21 -1.57 1.13
C ILE A 124 1.17 -2.37 2.43
N ASN A 125 1.39 -1.73 3.57
CA ASN A 125 1.66 -2.43 4.82
C ASN A 125 0.40 -2.70 5.63
N LEU A 126 -0.63 -1.84 5.54
CA LEU A 126 -1.79 -1.88 6.41
C LEU A 126 -3.12 -1.91 5.64
N PHE A 127 -3.42 -0.85 4.88
CA PHE A 127 -4.79 -0.61 4.41
C PHE A 127 -5.34 -1.73 3.52
N ARG A 128 -4.52 -2.33 2.65
CA ARG A 128 -4.95 -3.45 1.78
C ARG A 128 -5.38 -4.71 2.54
N TYR A 129 -5.04 -4.81 3.82
CA TYR A 129 -5.37 -5.97 4.67
C TYR A 129 -6.66 -5.76 5.48
N THR A 130 -7.28 -4.59 5.40
CA THR A 130 -8.54 -4.29 6.06
C THR A 130 -9.73 -4.85 5.28
N SER A 131 -10.80 -5.26 5.97
CA SER A 131 -11.99 -5.86 5.35
C SER A 131 -12.80 -4.88 4.49
N TYR A 132 -12.61 -3.58 4.71
CA TYR A 132 -13.33 -2.49 4.04
C TYR A 132 -12.50 -1.79 2.95
N ALA A 133 -11.31 -2.30 2.62
CA ALA A 133 -10.36 -1.66 1.70
C ALA A 133 -10.96 -1.32 0.33
N TYR A 134 -11.77 -2.22 -0.25
CA TYR A 134 -12.42 -2.00 -1.55
C TYR A 134 -13.43 -0.85 -1.53
N GLY A 135 -14.14 -0.65 -0.41
CA GLY A 135 -15.02 0.50 -0.21
C GLY A 135 -14.22 1.80 -0.21
N LYS A 136 -13.11 1.81 0.55
CA LYS A 136 -12.19 2.97 0.62
C LYS A 136 -11.52 3.29 -0.72
N VAL A 137 -11.24 2.31 -1.59
CA VAL A 137 -10.78 2.60 -2.96
C VAL A 137 -11.77 3.50 -3.69
N ARG A 138 -13.07 3.17 -3.64
CA ARG A 138 -14.11 3.92 -4.36
C ARG A 138 -14.29 5.31 -3.77
N GLU A 139 -14.37 5.39 -2.45
CA GLU A 139 -14.51 6.63 -1.70
C GLU A 139 -13.34 7.57 -1.99
N TYR A 140 -12.11 7.11 -1.78
CA TYR A 140 -10.93 7.94 -1.90
C TYR A 140 -10.63 8.36 -3.33
N ALA A 141 -10.79 7.46 -4.31
CA ALA A 141 -10.56 7.81 -5.71
C ALA A 141 -11.56 8.85 -6.26
N ALA A 142 -12.70 9.03 -5.59
CA ALA A 142 -13.67 10.08 -5.91
C ALA A 142 -13.34 11.44 -5.27
N SER A 143 -12.44 11.48 -4.28
CA SER A 143 -12.04 12.71 -3.59
C SER A 143 -11.29 13.67 -4.51
N ASP A 144 -11.45 14.97 -4.28
CA ASP A 144 -10.67 16.01 -4.93
C ASP A 144 -9.36 16.31 -4.19
N GLU A 145 -9.25 15.91 -2.92
CA GLU A 145 -8.04 16.07 -2.11
C GLU A 145 -6.91 15.19 -2.65
N GLU A 146 -5.73 15.78 -2.90
CA GLU A 146 -4.70 15.14 -3.70
C GLU A 146 -4.21 13.80 -3.10
N PHE A 147 -3.90 13.79 -1.81
CA PHE A 147 -3.40 12.58 -1.15
C PHE A 147 -4.50 11.56 -0.84
N THR A 148 -5.73 12.01 -0.55
CA THR A 148 -6.88 11.12 -0.45
C THR A 148 -7.10 10.41 -1.78
N ARG A 149 -7.17 11.16 -2.89
CA ARG A 149 -7.31 10.59 -4.23
C ARG A 149 -6.17 9.66 -4.60
N ARG A 150 -4.92 10.05 -4.29
CA ARG A 150 -3.76 9.18 -4.47
C ARG A 150 -3.92 7.87 -3.69
N ALA A 151 -4.34 7.93 -2.42
CA ALA A 151 -4.53 6.76 -1.57
C ALA A 151 -5.54 5.78 -2.18
N GLY A 152 -6.62 6.28 -2.79
CA GLY A 152 -7.58 5.42 -3.52
C GLY A 152 -6.92 4.57 -4.62
N PHE A 153 -6.11 5.19 -5.48
CA PHE A 153 -5.43 4.48 -6.57
C PHE A 153 -4.23 3.64 -6.09
N ALA A 154 -3.48 4.12 -5.10
CA ALA A 154 -2.39 3.35 -4.48
C ALA A 154 -2.94 2.08 -3.80
N LEU A 155 -4.05 2.21 -3.04
CA LEU A 155 -4.73 1.09 -2.42
C LEU A 155 -5.19 0.07 -3.47
N LEU A 156 -5.83 0.52 -4.55
CA LEU A 156 -6.22 -0.35 -5.67
C LEU A 156 -5.02 -1.11 -6.27
N ALA A 157 -3.90 -0.42 -6.49
CA ALA A 157 -2.68 -1.05 -6.99
C ALA A 157 -2.15 -2.12 -6.04
N THR A 158 -2.16 -1.85 -4.74
CA THR A 158 -1.68 -2.79 -3.72
C THR A 158 -2.61 -3.99 -3.52
N LEU A 159 -3.93 -3.81 -3.65
CA LEU A 159 -4.91 -4.89 -3.68
C LEU A 159 -4.70 -5.79 -4.91
N ALA A 160 -4.48 -5.21 -6.10
CA ALA A 160 -4.22 -5.96 -7.32
C ALA A 160 -2.97 -6.86 -7.22
N VAL A 161 -1.96 -6.42 -6.44
CA VAL A 161 -0.77 -7.22 -6.13
C VAL A 161 -1.05 -8.25 -5.05
N GLY A 162 -1.71 -7.85 -3.95
CA GLY A 162 -1.70 -8.59 -2.68
C GLY A 162 -2.88 -9.52 -2.45
N ASP A 163 -4.10 -9.13 -2.82
CA ASP A 163 -5.27 -9.96 -2.61
C ASP A 163 -5.26 -11.10 -3.63
N LYS A 164 -5.02 -12.36 -3.24
CA LYS A 164 -5.03 -13.49 -4.19
C LYS A 164 -6.39 -14.20 -4.30
N ARG A 165 -7.38 -13.74 -3.54
CA ARG A 165 -8.71 -14.35 -3.44
C ARG A 165 -9.73 -13.64 -4.32
N ALA A 166 -9.61 -12.32 -4.47
CA ALA A 166 -10.49 -11.53 -5.32
C ALA A 166 -10.45 -11.97 -6.78
N SER A 167 -11.63 -11.99 -7.41
CA SER A 167 -11.85 -12.43 -8.78
C SER A 167 -11.36 -11.41 -9.80
N ASP A 168 -11.28 -11.82 -11.07
CA ASP A 168 -11.01 -10.88 -12.15
C ASP A 168 -12.12 -9.84 -12.30
N ASP A 169 -13.38 -10.22 -12.06
CA ASP A 169 -14.52 -9.29 -12.15
C ASP A 169 -14.45 -8.17 -11.11
N ASP A 170 -13.99 -8.48 -9.90
CA ASP A 170 -13.80 -7.49 -8.84
C ASP A 170 -12.84 -6.37 -9.28
N PHE A 171 -11.75 -6.72 -9.98
CA PHE A 171 -10.79 -5.74 -10.50
C PHE A 171 -11.24 -5.08 -11.81
N ARG A 172 -11.93 -5.82 -12.68
CA ARG A 172 -12.50 -5.30 -13.92
C ARG A 172 -13.46 -4.13 -13.64
N ALA A 173 -14.23 -4.23 -12.57
CA ALA A 173 -15.13 -3.16 -12.11
C ALA A 173 -14.43 -1.84 -11.75
N PHE A 174 -13.11 -1.83 -11.53
CA PHE A 174 -12.33 -0.61 -11.26
C PHE A 174 -11.71 0.02 -12.52
N LEU A 175 -11.73 -0.63 -13.68
CA LEU A 175 -11.17 -0.06 -14.92
C LEU A 175 -11.80 1.29 -15.31
N PRO A 176 -13.14 1.48 -15.21
CA PRO A 176 -13.73 2.81 -15.45
C PRO A 176 -13.27 3.88 -14.46
N LEU A 177 -12.97 3.49 -13.22
CA LEU A 177 -12.45 4.40 -12.20
C LEU A 177 -11.02 4.85 -12.55
N ILE A 178 -10.18 3.92 -13.03
CA ILE A 178 -8.84 4.21 -13.55
C ILE A 178 -8.90 5.13 -14.76
N GLU A 179 -9.82 4.88 -15.70
CA GLU A 179 -9.99 5.70 -16.90
C GLU A 179 -10.33 7.15 -16.53
N ARG A 180 -11.27 7.38 -15.60
CA ARG A 180 -11.57 8.72 -15.08
C ARG A 180 -10.39 9.33 -14.31
N GLY A 181 -9.71 8.53 -13.48
CA GLY A 181 -8.54 8.96 -12.73
C GLY A 181 -7.37 9.41 -13.63
N ALA A 182 -7.25 8.84 -14.83
CA ALA A 182 -6.20 9.18 -15.78
C ALA A 182 -6.33 10.58 -16.38
N GLU A 183 -7.51 11.21 -16.29
CA GLU A 183 -7.72 12.60 -16.69
C GLU A 183 -7.16 13.61 -15.69
N ASP A 184 -6.82 13.18 -14.47
CA ASP A 184 -6.24 14.05 -13.46
C ASP A 184 -4.82 14.50 -13.87
N SER A 185 -4.62 15.82 -13.95
CA SER A 185 -3.36 16.42 -14.40
C SER A 185 -2.26 16.39 -13.32
N ARG A 186 -2.61 16.12 -12.05
CA ARG A 186 -1.66 16.10 -10.94
C ARG A 186 -0.79 14.85 -11.02
N VAL A 187 0.52 15.06 -11.15
CA VAL A 187 1.52 14.00 -11.36
C VAL A 187 1.49 12.94 -10.26
N ARG A 188 1.26 13.34 -9.00
CA ARG A 188 1.19 12.40 -7.87
C ARG A 188 0.02 11.43 -8.01
N ILE A 189 -1.15 11.89 -8.42
CA ILE A 189 -2.29 11.00 -8.68
C ILE A 189 -2.04 10.15 -9.92
N GLY A 190 -1.59 10.74 -11.03
CA GLY A 190 -1.30 10.03 -12.26
C GLY A 190 -0.30 8.88 -12.11
N LYS A 191 0.69 9.00 -11.22
CA LYS A 191 1.62 7.91 -10.89
C LYS A 191 0.92 6.73 -10.20
N ALA A 192 -0.01 6.99 -9.27
CA ALA A 192 -0.79 5.95 -8.61
C ALA A 192 -1.81 5.30 -9.56
N VAL A 193 -2.45 6.08 -10.44
CA VAL A 193 -3.36 5.57 -11.49
C VAL A 193 -2.61 4.62 -12.45
N ASN A 194 -1.44 5.05 -12.94
CA ASN A 194 -0.58 4.21 -13.77
C ASN A 194 -0.14 2.94 -13.02
N TRP A 195 0.19 3.06 -11.73
CA TRP A 195 0.52 1.90 -10.91
C TRP A 195 -0.65 0.92 -10.84
N ALA A 196 -1.86 1.38 -10.54
CA ALA A 196 -3.06 0.52 -10.49
C ALA A 196 -3.31 -0.19 -11.82
N LEU A 197 -3.32 0.54 -12.94
CA LEU A 197 -3.54 -0.01 -14.28
C LEU A 197 -2.55 -1.14 -14.61
N ARG A 198 -1.25 -0.88 -14.38
CA ARG A 198 -0.21 -1.88 -14.65
C ARG A 198 -0.34 -3.10 -13.74
N GLN A 199 -0.67 -2.94 -12.46
CA GLN A 199 -0.79 -4.09 -11.57
C GLN A 199 -2.02 -4.94 -11.87
N ILE A 200 -3.16 -4.33 -12.24
CA ILE A 200 -4.33 -5.07 -12.72
C ILE A 200 -3.97 -5.88 -13.97
N GLY A 201 -3.30 -5.28 -14.95
CA GLY A 201 -2.90 -5.98 -16.17
C GLY A 201 -1.88 -7.11 -15.97
N LYS A 202 -1.06 -7.04 -14.91
CA LYS A 202 -0.09 -8.09 -14.56
C LYS A 202 -0.65 -9.19 -13.66
N ARG A 203 -1.87 -9.01 -13.15
CA ARG A 203 -2.44 -9.84 -12.10
C ARG A 203 -2.81 -11.24 -12.60
N SER A 204 -3.49 -11.31 -13.74
CA SER A 204 -4.03 -12.54 -14.30
C SER A 204 -4.17 -12.45 -15.82
N ARG A 205 -4.20 -13.61 -16.49
CA ARG A 205 -4.47 -13.69 -17.93
C ARG A 205 -5.83 -13.14 -18.33
N GLY A 206 -6.84 -13.23 -17.46
CA GLY A 206 -8.18 -12.72 -17.75
C GLY A 206 -8.26 -11.19 -17.69
N LEU A 207 -7.49 -10.54 -16.82
CA LEU A 207 -7.45 -9.07 -16.70
C LEU A 207 -6.48 -8.39 -17.66
N TYR A 208 -5.43 -9.09 -18.09
CA TYR A 208 -4.43 -8.58 -19.01
C TYR A 208 -5.02 -7.91 -20.27
N PRO A 209 -5.91 -8.56 -21.06
CA PRO A 209 -6.44 -7.95 -22.28
C PRO A 209 -7.24 -6.68 -21.98
N ASP A 210 -8.02 -6.65 -20.91
CA ASP A 210 -8.85 -5.49 -20.54
C ASP A 210 -7.98 -4.29 -20.11
N ALA A 211 -6.96 -4.54 -19.28
CA ALA A 211 -6.03 -3.51 -18.85
C ALA A 211 -5.20 -2.97 -20.01
N LEU A 212 -4.73 -3.84 -20.92
CA LEU A 212 -4.00 -3.42 -22.12
C LEU A 212 -4.89 -2.62 -23.07
N ALA A 213 -6.14 -3.02 -23.26
CA ALA A 213 -7.12 -2.28 -24.06
C ALA A 213 -7.35 -0.87 -23.49
N LEU A 214 -7.54 -0.75 -22.17
CA LEU A 214 -7.64 0.56 -21.52
C LEU A 214 -6.36 1.37 -21.69
N ALA A 215 -5.18 0.78 -21.48
CA ALA A 215 -3.90 1.47 -21.66
C ALA A 215 -3.74 2.04 -23.08
N ARG A 216 -4.16 1.28 -24.11
CA ARG A 216 -4.16 1.74 -25.52
C ARG A 216 -5.14 2.88 -25.76
N ARG A 217 -6.36 2.81 -25.22
CA ARG A 217 -7.33 3.92 -25.30
C ARG A 217 -6.77 5.19 -24.66
N LEU A 218 -6.21 5.08 -23.46
CA LEU A 218 -5.58 6.21 -22.77
C LEU A 218 -4.42 6.78 -23.60
N ALA A 219 -3.59 5.93 -24.20
CA ALA A 219 -2.46 6.36 -25.04
C ALA A 219 -2.90 7.14 -26.30
N ALA A 220 -4.15 6.96 -26.76
CA ALA A 220 -4.72 7.67 -27.88
C ALA A 220 -5.46 8.97 -27.51
N LYS A 221 -5.64 9.28 -26.21
CA LYS A 221 -6.33 10.50 -25.76
C LYS A 221 -5.54 11.78 -26.08
N GLU A 222 -6.27 12.86 -26.29
CA GLU A 222 -5.69 14.20 -26.48
C GLU A 222 -5.11 14.77 -25.18
N GLY A 223 -5.71 14.43 -24.03
CA GLY A 223 -5.25 14.83 -22.70
C GLY A 223 -3.82 14.33 -22.42
N ALA A 224 -2.90 15.25 -22.12
CA ALA A 224 -1.49 14.93 -21.94
C ALA A 224 -1.22 13.99 -20.75
N ALA A 225 -2.02 14.10 -19.68
CA ALA A 225 -1.93 13.24 -18.50
C ALA A 225 -2.33 11.79 -18.83
N ALA A 226 -3.54 11.59 -19.33
CA ALA A 226 -4.07 10.30 -19.74
C ALA A 226 -3.17 9.62 -20.78
N ARG A 227 -2.73 10.37 -21.79
CA ARG A 227 -1.82 9.88 -22.83
C ARG A 227 -0.49 9.39 -22.28
N ARG A 228 0.10 10.10 -21.32
CA ARG A 228 1.35 9.69 -20.67
C ARG A 228 1.16 8.38 -19.91
N ILE A 229 0.09 8.28 -19.11
CA ILE A 229 -0.25 7.08 -18.34
C ILE A 229 -0.44 5.89 -19.29
N GLY A 230 -1.24 6.06 -20.34
CA GLY A 230 -1.50 5.02 -21.33
C GLY A 230 -0.23 4.52 -22.01
N ARG A 231 0.63 5.42 -22.51
CA ARG A 231 1.90 5.04 -23.15
C ARG A 231 2.84 4.30 -22.21
N ASP A 232 2.96 4.76 -20.96
CA ASP A 232 3.79 4.08 -19.96
C ASP A 232 3.26 2.68 -19.64
N ALA A 233 1.94 2.53 -19.51
CA ALA A 233 1.31 1.25 -19.23
C ALA A 233 1.40 0.28 -20.41
N VAL A 234 1.15 0.74 -21.65
CA VAL A 234 1.35 -0.06 -22.87
C VAL A 234 2.79 -0.56 -22.93
N ARG A 235 3.78 0.34 -22.79
CA ARG A 235 5.19 -0.03 -22.86
C ARG A 235 5.54 -1.16 -21.90
N GLU A 236 5.06 -1.13 -20.65
CA GLU A 236 5.36 -2.18 -19.68
C GLU A 236 4.59 -3.47 -19.93
N LEU A 237 3.28 -3.37 -20.22
CA LEU A 237 2.41 -4.53 -20.41
C LEU A 237 2.74 -5.31 -21.68
N THR A 238 3.39 -4.71 -22.67
CA THR A 238 3.83 -5.39 -23.90
C THR A 238 5.23 -5.98 -23.82
N LEU A 239 5.94 -5.85 -22.69
CA LEU A 239 7.27 -6.48 -22.55
C LEU A 239 7.10 -8.01 -22.44
N GLU A 240 7.85 -8.76 -23.24
CA GLU A 240 7.82 -10.24 -23.23
C GLU A 240 8.05 -10.80 -21.82
N ARG A 241 9.04 -10.26 -21.09
CA ARG A 241 9.34 -10.65 -19.70
C ARG A 241 8.20 -10.41 -18.72
N ILE A 242 7.32 -9.45 -19.01
CA ILE A 242 6.14 -9.16 -18.19
C ILE A 242 5.03 -10.15 -18.55
N ILE A 243 4.73 -10.30 -19.85
CA ILE A 243 3.72 -11.24 -20.35
C ILE A 243 4.00 -12.67 -19.86
N ALA A 244 5.26 -13.11 -19.92
CA ALA A 244 5.69 -14.43 -19.47
C ALA A 244 5.45 -14.70 -17.97
N ARG A 245 5.28 -13.65 -17.15
CA ARG A 245 5.05 -13.76 -15.70
C ARG A 245 3.57 -13.68 -15.32
N ILE A 246 2.68 -13.39 -16.26
CA ILE A 246 1.23 -13.31 -16.01
C ILE A 246 0.71 -14.74 -15.84
N LYS A 247 0.12 -15.01 -14.67
CA LYS A 247 -0.43 -16.30 -14.30
C LYS A 247 -1.85 -16.48 -14.82
#